data_AF-A0A2D7X1L5-F1
#
_entry.id   AF-A0A2D7X1L5-F1
#
_cell.length_a   1.000
_cell.length_b   1.000
_cell.length_c   1.000
_cell.angle_alpha   90.00
_cell.angle_beta   90.00
_cell.angle_gamma   90.00
#
_symmetry.space_group_name_H-M   'P 1'
#
loop_
_entity.id
_entity.type
_entity.pdbx_description
1 polymer ?
#
loop_
_entity_poly.entity_id
_entity_poly.type
_entity_poly.pdbx_seq_one_letter_code
_entity_poly.pdbx_strand_id
1 'polypeptide(L)'
;MTPKKLDPESIYNKYDINHDGTVSDEEMARNRELLELELQEQKSETQKQMAWVAMLSMIVGTVFLYTPFIKETRVAALSDLLGLFYIAQAGVVGAYMGVTAWMSRK
;
A
#
# COMPACT_ATOMS: atom_id res chain seq x y z
N MET A 1 30.49 34.39 10.62
CA MET A 1 29.49 33.75 11.50
C MET A 1 29.93 32.31 11.68
N THR A 2 30.20 31.88 12.90
CA THR A 2 30.68 30.53 13.19
C THR A 2 29.54 29.53 12.95
N PRO A 3 29.71 28.50 12.10
CA PRO A 3 28.65 27.54 11.81
C PRO A 3 28.26 26.79 13.08
N LYS A 4 26.96 26.74 13.34
CA LYS A 4 26.38 26.15 14.55
C LYS A 4 26.44 24.64 14.40
N LYS A 5 27.34 23.99 15.15
CA LYS A 5 27.48 22.53 15.15
C LYS A 5 26.24 21.88 15.76
N LEU A 6 25.75 20.84 15.10
CA LEU A 6 24.63 19.99 15.51
C LEU A 6 24.98 19.26 16.79
N ASP A 7 24.01 19.25 17.69
CA ASP A 7 24.06 18.44 18.90
C ASP A 7 23.84 16.97 18.53
N PRO A 8 24.71 16.03 18.95
CA PRO A 8 24.58 14.61 18.60
C PRO A 8 23.28 13.94 19.07
N GLU A 9 22.58 14.49 20.08
CA GLU A 9 21.23 14.03 20.48
C GLU A 9 20.07 14.69 19.70
N SER A 10 20.37 15.58 18.75
CA SER A 10 19.35 16.25 17.95
C SER A 10 18.64 15.26 17.03
N ILE A 11 17.32 15.39 16.92
CA ILE A 11 16.48 14.66 15.96
C ILE A 11 17.00 14.87 14.52
N TYR A 12 17.66 16.01 14.29
CA TYR A 12 18.25 16.39 13.00
C TYR A 12 19.60 15.72 12.69
N ASN A 13 20.26 15.09 13.67
CA ASN A 13 21.49 14.32 13.45
C ASN A 13 21.26 13.11 12.52
N LYS A 14 20.01 12.63 12.42
CA LYS A 14 19.62 11.60 11.43
C LYS A 14 19.68 12.09 9.98
N TYR A 15 19.66 13.40 9.77
CA TYR A 15 19.67 14.01 8.44
C TYR A 15 21.06 14.50 8.02
N ASP A 16 22.05 14.44 8.89
CA ASP A 16 23.46 14.73 8.63
C ASP A 16 24.13 13.48 8.02
N ILE A 17 24.18 13.43 6.69
CA ILE A 17 24.59 12.24 5.92
C ILE A 17 26.12 12.17 5.85
N ASN A 18 26.81 13.30 5.89
CA ASN A 18 28.27 13.38 5.79
C ASN A 18 28.98 13.44 7.17
N HIS A 19 28.21 13.53 8.27
CA HIS A 19 28.67 13.64 9.65
C HIS A 19 29.60 14.83 9.90
N ASP A 20 29.37 15.93 9.18
CA ASP A 20 30.15 17.16 9.33
C ASP A 20 29.66 18.05 10.50
N GLY A 21 28.54 17.67 11.11
CA GLY A 21 27.92 18.38 12.22
C GLY A 21 27.06 19.55 11.78
N THR A 22 26.69 19.67 10.51
CA THR A 22 25.75 20.67 9.98
C THR A 22 24.86 20.07 8.90
N VAL A 23 23.54 20.10 9.12
CA VAL A 23 22.58 19.67 8.09
C VAL A 23 22.51 20.76 7.03
N SER A 24 23.02 20.46 5.84
CA SER A 24 22.93 21.33 4.67
C SER A 24 21.52 21.28 4.06
N ASP A 25 21.11 22.36 3.39
CA ASP A 25 19.84 22.40 2.63
C ASP A 25 19.78 21.27 1.58
N GLU A 26 20.94 20.87 1.03
CA GLU A 26 21.07 19.75 0.09
C GLU A 26 20.78 18.40 0.74
N GLU A 27 21.17 18.21 2.01
CA GLU A 27 20.92 16.99 2.76
C GLU A 27 19.45 16.89 3.20
N MET A 28 18.82 18.01 3.54
CA MET A 28 17.37 18.07 3.79
C MET A 28 16.58 17.76 2.51
N ALA A 29 16.99 18.29 1.36
CA ALA A 29 16.35 18.03 0.08
C ALA A 29 16.43 16.53 -0.29
N ARG A 30 17.62 15.93 -0.13
CA ARG A 30 17.83 14.50 -0.39
C ARG A 30 17.01 13.61 0.53
N ASN A 31 16.96 13.93 1.82
CA ASN A 31 16.14 13.18 2.77
C ASN A 31 14.64 13.29 2.48
N ARG A 32 14.18 14.46 2.02
CA ARG A 32 12.79 14.66 1.62
C ARG A 32 12.42 13.82 0.40
N GLU A 33 13.32 13.76 -0.59
CA GLU A 33 13.15 12.91 -1.78
C GLU A 33 13.13 11.42 -1.39
N LEU A 34 14.05 10.97 -0.54
CA LEU A 34 14.07 9.59 -0.02
C LEU A 34 12.78 9.24 0.73
N LEU A 35 12.33 10.10 1.64
CA LEU A 35 11.06 9.93 2.36
C LEU A 35 9.86 9.85 1.42
N GLU A 36 9.83 10.67 0.37
CA GLU A 36 8.76 10.65 -0.61
C GLU A 36 8.75 9.34 -1.41
N LEU A 37 9.93 8.85 -1.82
CA LEU A 37 10.08 7.55 -2.49
C LEU A 37 9.63 6.41 -1.58
N GLU A 38 10.07 6.37 -0.33
CA GLU A 38 9.65 5.35 0.65
C GLU A 38 8.13 5.36 0.86
N LEU A 39 7.52 6.54 0.99
CA LEU A 39 6.07 6.66 1.13
C LEU A 39 5.32 6.18 -0.12
N GLN A 40 5.86 6.41 -1.31
CA GLN A 40 5.29 5.91 -2.56
C GLN A 40 5.39 4.39 -2.66
N GLU A 41 6.54 3.81 -2.33
CA GLU A 41 6.74 2.36 -2.29
C GLU A 41 5.79 1.69 -1.28
N GLN A 42 5.70 2.23 -0.06
CA GLN A 42 4.78 1.73 0.96
C GLN A 42 3.32 1.76 0.50
N LYS A 43 2.89 2.85 -0.17
CA LYS A 43 1.55 2.94 -0.75
C LYS A 43 1.33 1.88 -1.83
N SER A 44 2.31 1.68 -2.71
CA SER A 44 2.24 0.67 -3.79
C SER A 44 2.09 -0.74 -3.22
N GLU A 45 2.94 -1.12 -2.25
CA GLU A 45 2.87 -2.43 -1.61
C GLU A 45 1.57 -2.64 -0.85
N THR A 46 1.06 -1.60 -0.16
CA THR A 46 -0.25 -1.67 0.51
C THR A 46 -1.37 -1.90 -0.50
N GLN A 47 -1.38 -1.20 -1.64
CA GLN A 47 -2.41 -1.38 -2.67
C GLN A 47 -2.36 -2.78 -3.29
N LYS A 48 -1.16 -3.29 -3.54
CA LYS A 48 -0.92 -4.66 -4.01
C LYS A 48 -1.45 -5.69 -3.02
N GLN A 49 -1.19 -5.51 -1.73
CA GLN A 49 -1.72 -6.38 -0.68
C GLN A 49 -3.25 -6.35 -0.66
N MET A 50 -3.88 -5.17 -0.76
CA MET A 50 -5.35 -5.06 -0.85
C MET A 50 -5.92 -5.84 -2.04
N ALA A 51 -5.30 -5.72 -3.22
CA ALA A 51 -5.71 -6.47 -4.42
C ALA A 51 -5.53 -8.00 -4.23
N TRP A 52 -4.44 -8.43 -3.60
CA TRP A 52 -4.21 -9.84 -3.28
C TRP A 52 -5.24 -10.39 -2.30
N VAL A 53 -5.57 -9.66 -1.24
CA VAL A 53 -6.61 -10.05 -0.28
C VAL A 53 -7.96 -10.14 -0.98
N ALA A 54 -8.30 -9.19 -1.85
CA ALA A 54 -9.53 -9.23 -2.65
C ALA A 54 -9.61 -10.50 -3.50
N MET A 55 -8.56 -10.81 -4.28
CA MET A 55 -8.50 -12.03 -5.10
C MET A 55 -8.57 -13.31 -4.26
N LEU A 56 -7.83 -13.38 -3.15
CA LEU A 56 -7.85 -14.53 -2.26
C LEU A 56 -9.24 -14.73 -1.65
N SER A 57 -9.92 -13.65 -1.27
CA SER A 57 -11.28 -13.71 -0.72
C SER A 57 -12.30 -14.28 -1.71
N MET A 58 -12.16 -13.96 -3.01
CA MET A 58 -12.99 -14.55 -4.06
C MET A 58 -12.78 -16.06 -4.18
N ILE A 59 -11.52 -16.51 -4.16
CA ILE A 59 -11.18 -17.93 -4.26
C ILE A 59 -11.69 -18.68 -3.02
N VAL A 60 -11.37 -18.19 -1.82
CA VAL A 60 -11.78 -18.82 -0.55
C VAL A 60 -13.31 -18.82 -0.42
N GLY A 61 -13.98 -17.72 -0.77
CA GLY A 61 -15.44 -17.64 -0.78
C GLY A 61 -16.07 -18.65 -1.73
N THR A 62 -15.52 -18.80 -2.94
CA THR A 62 -15.97 -19.82 -3.91
C THR A 62 -15.78 -21.22 -3.35
N VAL A 63 -14.58 -21.57 -2.90
CA VAL A 63 -14.29 -22.89 -2.35
C VAL A 63 -15.19 -23.21 -1.16
N PHE A 64 -15.41 -22.23 -0.28
CA PHE A 64 -16.27 -22.38 0.90
C PHE A 64 -17.73 -22.66 0.52
N LEU A 65 -18.26 -22.01 -0.52
CA LEU A 65 -19.61 -22.27 -1.04
C LEU A 65 -19.79 -23.69 -1.57
N TYR A 66 -18.75 -24.27 -2.16
CA TYR A 66 -18.75 -25.66 -2.67
C TYR A 66 -18.49 -26.71 -1.58
N THR A 67 -18.27 -26.31 -0.33
CA THR A 67 -18.13 -27.28 0.77
C THR A 67 -19.47 -27.94 1.11
N PRO A 68 -19.48 -29.22 1.52
CA PRO A 68 -20.71 -29.94 1.87
C PRO A 68 -21.42 -29.38 3.11
N PHE A 69 -20.82 -28.42 3.81
CA PHE A 69 -21.40 -27.75 4.97
C PHE A 69 -22.47 -26.70 4.59
N ILE A 70 -22.43 -26.19 3.36
CA ILE A 70 -23.38 -25.19 2.86
C ILE A 70 -24.47 -25.89 2.05
N LYS A 71 -25.73 -25.79 2.51
CA LYS A 71 -26.89 -26.30 1.75
C LYS A 71 -27.19 -25.38 0.57
N GLU A 72 -27.56 -25.96 -0.58
CA GLU A 72 -27.95 -25.24 -1.79
C GLU A 72 -29.01 -24.16 -1.53
N THR A 73 -29.96 -24.41 -0.63
CA THR A 73 -31.00 -23.44 -0.23
C THR A 73 -30.41 -22.15 0.34
N ARG A 74 -29.29 -22.23 1.08
CA ARG A 74 -28.62 -21.04 1.65
C ARG A 74 -27.84 -20.29 0.57
N VAL A 75 -27.25 -21.01 -0.40
CA VAL A 75 -26.57 -20.39 -1.55
C VAL A 75 -27.57 -19.62 -2.40
N ALA A 76 -28.72 -20.23 -2.72
CA ALA A 76 -29.77 -19.60 -3.50
C ALA A 76 -30.31 -18.33 -2.82
N ALA A 77 -30.50 -18.36 -1.49
CA ALA A 77 -30.94 -17.20 -0.72
C ALA A 77 -29.92 -16.04 -0.70
N LEU A 78 -28.63 -16.35 -0.89
CA LEU A 78 -27.55 -15.36 -0.87
C LEU A 78 -27.00 -15.04 -2.27
N SER A 79 -27.58 -15.60 -3.34
CA SER A 79 -27.06 -15.50 -4.71
C SER A 79 -26.82 -14.05 -5.15
N ASP A 80 -27.74 -13.15 -4.84
CA ASP A 80 -27.63 -11.73 -5.21
C ASP A 80 -26.49 -11.03 -4.43
N LEU A 81 -26.38 -11.32 -3.13
CA LEU A 81 -25.31 -10.81 -2.28
C LEU A 81 -23.93 -11.34 -2.72
N LEU A 82 -23.86 -12.60 -3.14
CA LEU A 82 -22.65 -13.20 -3.71
C LEU A 82 -22.26 -12.50 -5.01
N GLY A 83 -23.21 -12.23 -5.90
CA GLY A 83 -22.98 -11.45 -7.11
C GLY A 83 -22.39 -10.07 -6.81
N LEU A 84 -23.01 -9.33 -5.88
CA LEU A 84 -22.50 -8.02 -5.44
C LEU A 84 -21.11 -8.11 -4.81
N PHE A 85 -20.85 -9.16 -4.02
CA PHE A 85 -19.54 -9.41 -3.44
C PHE A 85 -18.46 -9.58 -4.52
N TYR A 86 -18.68 -10.42 -5.53
CA TYR A 86 -17.69 -10.62 -6.61
C TYR A 86 -17.49 -9.36 -7.44
N ILE A 87 -18.54 -8.59 -7.72
CA ILE A 87 -18.43 -7.31 -8.44
C ILE A 87 -17.62 -6.31 -7.61
N ALA A 88 -17.87 -6.21 -6.30
CA ALA A 88 -17.12 -5.32 -5.43
C ALA A 88 -15.63 -5.68 -5.39
N GLN A 89 -15.29 -6.97 -5.25
CA GLN A 89 -13.89 -7.44 -5.25
C GLN A 89 -13.21 -7.18 -6.61
N ALA A 90 -13.92 -7.43 -7.72
CA ALA A 90 -13.43 -7.11 -9.06
C ALA A 90 -13.18 -5.60 -9.22
N GLY A 91 -14.01 -4.76 -8.61
CA GLY A 91 -13.81 -3.31 -8.56
C GLY A 91 -12.52 -2.91 -7.82
N VAL A 92 -12.22 -3.54 -6.67
CA VAL A 92 -10.97 -3.28 -5.92
C VAL A 92 -9.74 -3.64 -6.75
N VAL A 93 -9.75 -4.82 -7.39
CA VAL A 93 -8.65 -5.26 -8.25
C VAL A 93 -8.52 -4.37 -9.49
N GLY A 94 -9.63 -4.02 -10.13
CA GLY A 94 -9.66 -3.13 -11.28
C GLY A 94 -9.15 -1.73 -10.97
N ALA A 95 -9.51 -1.16 -9.82
CA ALA A 95 -9.00 0.12 -9.34
C ALA A 95 -7.48 0.07 -9.11
N TYR A 96 -6.98 -0.99 -8.45
CA TYR A 96 -5.55 -1.20 -8.26
C TYR A 96 -4.80 -1.29 -9.60
N MET A 97 -5.29 -2.11 -10.53
CA MET A 97 -4.69 -2.23 -11.86
C MET A 97 -4.73 -0.90 -12.64
N GLY A 98 -5.83 -0.15 -12.53
CA GLY A 98 -5.98 1.16 -13.16
C GLY A 98 -5.00 2.19 -12.63
N VAL A 99 -4.85 2.30 -11.31
CA VAL A 99 -3.89 3.20 -10.66
C VAL A 99 -2.47 2.80 -11.02
N THR A 100 -2.14 1.51 -10.96
CA THR A 100 -0.81 1.00 -11.32
C THR A 100 -0.47 1.28 -12.78
N ALA A 101 -1.39 1.04 -13.71
CA ALA A 101 -1.19 1.29 -15.14
C ALA A 101 -1.09 2.78 -15.48
N TRP A 102 -1.72 3.65 -14.69
CA TRP A 102 -1.56 5.10 -14.83
C TRP A 102 -0.21 5.56 -14.31
N MET A 103 0.22 5.07 -13.15
CA MET A 103 1.53 5.40 -12.57
C MET A 103 2.68 4.89 -13.45
N SER A 104 2.53 3.73 -14.10
CA SER A 104 3.59 3.17 -14.96
C SER A 104 3.75 3.88 -16.32
N ARG A 105 2.84 4.80 -16.69
CA ARG A 105 2.95 5.59 -17.93
C ARG A 105 3.61 6.95 -17.72
N LYS A 106 3.82 7.36 -16.48
CA LYS A 106 4.48 8.61 -16.12
C LYS A 106 5.98 8.38 -15.95
#